data_AF-Q3A6Z3-F1
#
_entry.id   AF-Q3A6Z3-F1
#
_cell.length_a   1.000
_cell.length_b   1.000
_cell.length_c   1.000
_cell.angle_alpha   90.00
_cell.angle_beta   90.00
_cell.angle_gamma   90.00
#
_symmetry.space_group_name_H-M   'P 1'
#
loop_
_entity.id
_entity.type
_entity.pdbx_description
1 polymer ?
#
loop_
_entity_poly.entity_id
_entity_poly.type
_entity_poly.pdbx_seq_one_letter_code
_entity_poly.pdbx_strand_id
1 'polypeptide(L)'
;MFLPYGDTPNPRSTAYINWLLIGLNIAVFVGVTMPLMFARVDLSDPLLLDYLRSYGVRGLVSPQDVLQQVSAYDLFVFRYGFRPAAPSVVSLFSCMFLHGGWMHLAGNMLFLYIFGNNVEVRLGSLGYLLIYLVSGVAATLFFAVFVPGSQIPLVGASGAISGVLGCYFLWFPRNRVKTFIFLFPFLMTTVMLPARLVLGFYLILDNLLPFMLNGGGGAGVAHGAHIGGFLGGLGLAYGIDRCSWLRRFGW
;
A
#
# COMPACT_ATOMS: atom_id res chain seq x y z
N MET A 1 -0.97 14.64 -15.43
CA MET A 1 -0.48 14.07 -14.15
C MET A 1 -0.77 15.05 -13.03
N PHE A 2 -1.33 14.55 -11.92
CA PHE A 2 -1.60 15.32 -10.70
C PHE A 2 -0.73 14.76 -9.59
N LEU A 3 0.36 15.44 -9.22
CA LEU A 3 1.35 14.90 -8.30
C LEU A 3 1.36 15.71 -6.98
N PRO A 4 0.81 15.17 -5.89
CA PRO A 4 0.97 15.79 -4.57
C PRO A 4 2.43 15.63 -4.10
N TYR A 5 2.99 16.66 -3.47
CA TYR A 5 4.37 16.60 -2.96
C TYR A 5 4.57 17.23 -1.57
N GLY A 6 3.48 17.68 -0.94
CA GLY A 6 3.50 18.19 0.43
C GLY A 6 2.15 18.70 0.86
N ASP A 7 1.98 18.96 2.15
CA ASP A 7 0.76 19.49 2.74
C ASP A 7 1.03 20.74 3.61
N THR A 8 -0.04 21.37 4.09
CA THR A 8 0.02 22.49 5.03
C THR A 8 -1.28 22.63 5.83
N PRO A 9 -1.22 23.04 7.11
CA PRO A 9 -0.01 23.25 7.91
C PRO A 9 0.69 21.94 8.25
N ASN A 10 2.02 21.95 8.24
CA ASN A 10 2.83 20.82 8.71
C ASN A 10 2.99 20.88 10.24
N PRO A 11 2.95 19.73 10.94
CA PRO A 11 3.15 19.69 12.38
C PRO A 11 4.60 20.07 12.74
N ARG A 12 4.81 20.60 13.95
CA ARG A 12 6.14 21.01 14.44
C ARG A 12 6.97 19.85 15.01
N SER A 13 6.31 18.78 15.44
CA SER A 13 6.95 17.61 16.05
C SER A 13 7.45 16.62 15.01
N THR A 14 8.52 15.90 15.34
CA THR A 14 9.08 14.86 14.45
C THR A 14 8.25 13.59 14.54
N ALA A 15 7.87 13.03 13.38
CA ALA A 15 7.12 11.80 13.24
C ALA A 15 8.08 10.60 13.10
N TYR A 16 8.60 10.11 14.22
CA TYR A 16 9.65 9.09 14.24
C TYR A 16 9.22 7.77 13.63
N ILE A 17 7.99 7.31 13.91
CA ILE A 17 7.50 6.04 13.38
C ILE A 17 7.20 6.14 11.89
N ASN A 18 6.69 7.28 11.40
CA ASN A 18 6.51 7.50 9.97
C ASN A 18 7.85 7.40 9.23
N TRP A 19 8.90 8.04 9.75
CA TRP A 19 10.24 7.92 9.18
C TRP A 19 10.80 6.50 9.30
N LEU A 20 10.57 5.80 10.41
CA LEU A 20 10.94 4.41 10.58
C LEU A 20 10.25 3.51 9.54
N LEU A 21 8.93 3.66 9.34
CA LEU A 21 8.19 2.89 8.34
C LEU A 21 8.72 3.17 6.93
N ILE A 22 9.00 4.44 6.59
CA ILE A 22 9.63 4.79 5.32
C ILE A 22 10.98 4.09 5.18
N GLY A 23 11.84 4.21 6.19
CA GLY A 23 13.16 3.59 6.22
C GLY A 23 13.12 2.06 6.11
N LEU A 24 12.19 1.41 6.80
CA LEU A 24 12.01 -0.04 6.74
C LEU A 24 11.57 -0.51 5.35
N ASN A 25 10.61 0.18 4.72
CA ASN A 25 10.18 -0.15 3.36
C ASN A 25 11.33 0.02 2.35
N ILE A 26 12.12 1.09 2.47
CA ILE A 26 13.31 1.30 1.64
C ILE A 26 14.35 0.20 1.90
N ALA A 27 14.62 -0.12 3.17
CA ALA A 27 15.60 -1.13 3.54
C ALA A 27 15.21 -2.53 3.04
N VAL A 28 13.94 -2.94 3.17
CA VAL A 28 13.44 -4.19 2.60
C VAL A 28 13.56 -4.16 1.08
N PHE A 29 13.20 -3.05 0.44
CA PHE A 29 13.29 -2.96 -1.01
C PHE A 29 14.73 -3.07 -1.52
N VAL A 30 15.67 -2.34 -0.92
CA VAL A 30 17.08 -2.35 -1.33
C VAL A 30 17.79 -3.63 -0.93
N GLY A 31 17.50 -4.17 0.26
CA GLY A 31 18.19 -5.35 0.80
C GLY A 31 17.60 -6.69 0.35
N VAL A 32 16.33 -6.73 -0.05
CA VAL A 32 15.62 -7.96 -0.42
C VAL A 32 15.09 -7.88 -1.83
N THR A 33 14.21 -6.92 -2.13
CA THR A 33 13.54 -6.85 -3.44
C THR A 33 14.54 -6.68 -4.58
N MET A 34 15.43 -5.71 -4.50
CA MET A 34 16.39 -5.38 -5.56
C MET A 34 17.33 -6.54 -5.90
N PRO A 35 18.07 -7.14 -4.95
CA PRO A 35 18.95 -8.26 -5.26
C PRO A 35 18.20 -9.45 -5.86
N LEU A 36 17.01 -9.76 -5.33
CA LEU A 36 16.22 -10.90 -5.80
C LEU A 36 15.58 -10.67 -7.17
N MET A 37 15.28 -9.42 -7.55
CA MET A 37 14.75 -9.09 -8.88
C MET A 37 15.78 -9.39 -9.97
N PHE A 38 17.07 -9.28 -9.67
CA PHE A 38 18.16 -9.57 -10.61
C PHE A 38 18.75 -10.99 -10.43
N ALA A 39 18.38 -11.68 -9.37
CA ALA A 39 18.80 -13.05 -9.12
C ALA A 39 17.93 -14.04 -9.92
N ARG A 40 18.59 -15.08 -10.45
CA ARG A 40 17.91 -16.18 -11.12
C ARG A 40 17.13 -17.01 -10.10
N VAL A 41 15.94 -17.46 -10.50
CA VAL A 41 15.17 -18.41 -9.70
C VAL A 41 15.89 -19.75 -9.58
N ASP A 42 15.81 -20.37 -8.40
CA ASP A 42 16.31 -21.73 -8.19
C ASP A 42 15.32 -22.73 -8.81
N LEU A 43 15.76 -23.43 -9.85
CA LEU A 43 14.95 -24.42 -10.56
C LEU A 43 14.65 -25.67 -9.71
N SER A 44 15.39 -25.87 -8.64
CA SER A 44 15.16 -26.97 -7.70
C SER A 44 14.22 -26.60 -6.55
N ASP A 45 13.81 -25.33 -6.43
CA ASP A 45 12.87 -24.92 -5.38
C ASP A 45 11.49 -25.58 -5.62
N PRO A 46 10.97 -26.38 -4.67
CA PRO A 46 9.68 -27.04 -4.83
C PRO A 46 8.53 -26.04 -5.02
N LEU A 47 8.66 -24.80 -4.54
CA LEU A 47 7.66 -23.76 -4.68
C LEU A 47 7.51 -23.28 -6.14
N LEU A 48 8.52 -23.48 -6.98
CA LEU A 48 8.50 -23.06 -8.37
C LEU A 48 7.38 -23.72 -9.17
N LEU A 49 7.14 -25.01 -8.94
CA LEU A 49 6.06 -25.73 -9.62
C LEU A 49 4.68 -25.17 -9.23
N ASP A 50 4.49 -24.86 -7.94
CA ASP A 50 3.24 -24.26 -7.46
C ASP A 50 3.04 -22.85 -8.02
N TYR A 51 4.11 -22.05 -8.07
CA TYR A 51 4.10 -20.75 -8.72
C TYR A 51 3.68 -20.87 -10.19
N LEU A 52 4.36 -21.68 -10.99
CA LEU A 52 4.07 -21.82 -12.43
C LEU A 52 2.61 -22.26 -12.68
N ARG A 53 2.13 -23.25 -11.92
CA ARG A 53 0.73 -23.73 -12.01
C ARG A 53 -0.27 -22.63 -11.65
N SER A 54 0.05 -21.80 -10.65
CA SER A 54 -0.83 -20.71 -10.23
C SER A 54 -1.00 -19.62 -11.29
N TYR A 55 0.01 -19.44 -12.15
CA TYR A 55 -0.04 -18.54 -13.32
C TYR A 55 -0.52 -19.24 -14.60
N GLY A 56 -1.13 -20.43 -14.48
CA GLY A 56 -1.78 -21.12 -15.59
C GLY A 56 -0.82 -21.88 -16.50
N VAL A 57 0.46 -21.97 -16.16
CA VAL A 57 1.44 -22.73 -16.94
C VAL A 57 1.16 -24.22 -16.75
N ARG A 58 0.69 -24.88 -17.80
CA ARG A 58 0.37 -26.31 -17.83
C ARG A 58 1.20 -26.99 -18.91
N GLY A 59 1.96 -28.03 -18.54
CA GLY A 59 2.79 -28.82 -19.46
C GLY A 59 4.28 -28.66 -19.22
N LEU A 60 5.07 -29.12 -20.19
CA LEU A 60 6.53 -29.01 -20.16
C LEU A 60 6.94 -27.58 -20.49
N VAL A 61 7.79 -27.00 -19.65
CA VAL A 61 8.39 -25.67 -19.85
C VAL A 61 9.90 -25.86 -19.90
N SER A 62 10.57 -25.21 -20.84
CA SER A 62 12.03 -25.25 -20.87
C SER A 62 12.60 -24.55 -19.63
N PRO A 63 13.64 -25.10 -19.00
CA PRO A 63 14.39 -24.40 -17.95
C PRO A 63 14.84 -22.99 -18.38
N GLN A 64 15.17 -22.81 -19.66
CA GLN A 64 15.60 -21.51 -20.19
C GLN A 64 14.46 -20.49 -20.19
N ASP A 65 13.24 -20.90 -20.53
CA ASP A 65 12.08 -20.01 -20.55
C ASP A 65 11.74 -19.55 -19.12
N VAL A 66 11.81 -20.46 -18.15
CA VAL A 66 11.59 -20.14 -16.74
C VAL A 66 12.64 -19.12 -16.26
N LEU A 67 13.93 -19.36 -16.54
CA LEU A 67 15.01 -18.46 -16.13
C LEU A 67 14.95 -17.07 -16.78
N GLN A 68 14.25 -16.92 -17.92
CA GLN A 68 14.05 -15.63 -18.59
C GLN A 68 12.85 -14.86 -18.05
N GLN A 69 11.83 -15.56 -17.54
CA GLN A 69 10.55 -14.95 -17.16
C GLN A 69 10.32 -14.87 -15.65
N VAL A 70 11.03 -15.69 -14.86
CA VAL A 70 10.84 -15.80 -13.41
C VAL A 70 12.14 -15.47 -12.69
N SER A 71 12.07 -14.44 -11.85
CA SER A 71 13.15 -14.04 -10.95
C SER A 71 13.05 -14.76 -9.61
N ALA A 72 14.12 -14.74 -8.82
CA ALA A 72 14.04 -15.19 -7.42
C ALA A 72 13.03 -14.36 -6.61
N TYR A 73 12.82 -13.10 -6.99
CA TYR A 73 11.85 -12.24 -6.31
C TYR A 73 10.41 -12.67 -6.54
N ASP A 74 10.08 -13.23 -7.70
CA ASP A 74 8.72 -13.72 -7.98
C ASP A 74 8.33 -14.85 -7.02
N LEU A 75 9.26 -15.79 -6.77
CA LEU A 75 9.06 -16.84 -5.76
C LEU A 75 9.02 -16.28 -4.34
N PHE A 76 9.84 -15.28 -4.05
CA PHE A 76 9.84 -14.62 -2.74
C PHE A 76 8.50 -13.94 -2.47
N VAL A 77 7.96 -13.20 -3.44
CA VAL A 77 6.62 -12.59 -3.38
C VAL A 77 5.53 -13.66 -3.32
N PHE A 78 5.67 -14.78 -4.03
CA PHE A 78 4.71 -15.89 -3.93
C PHE A 78 4.67 -16.52 -2.53
N ARG A 79 5.82 -16.57 -1.84
CA ARG A 79 5.92 -17.08 -0.47
C ARG A 79 5.44 -16.07 0.58
N TYR A 80 5.85 -14.81 0.48
CA TYR A 80 5.69 -13.80 1.54
C TYR A 80 4.66 -12.69 1.23
N GLY A 81 4.18 -12.60 0.00
CA GLY A 81 3.02 -11.81 -0.37
C GLY A 81 1.73 -12.48 0.08
N PHE A 82 0.68 -11.70 0.27
CA PHE A 82 -0.59 -12.24 0.77
C PHE A 82 -1.39 -12.86 -0.37
N ARG A 83 -1.57 -14.18 -0.35
CA ARG A 83 -2.42 -14.90 -1.30
C ARG A 83 -3.74 -15.27 -0.63
N PRO A 84 -4.88 -14.75 -1.10
CA PRO A 84 -6.19 -15.11 -0.54
C PRO A 84 -6.47 -16.62 -0.53
N ALA A 85 -6.01 -17.35 -1.55
CA ALA A 85 -6.17 -18.80 -1.63
C ALA A 85 -5.25 -19.61 -0.70
N ALA A 86 -4.23 -18.97 -0.11
CA ALA A 86 -3.29 -19.58 0.83
C ALA A 86 -2.93 -18.57 1.93
N PRO A 87 -3.92 -18.17 2.75
CA PRO A 87 -3.74 -17.08 3.71
C PRO A 87 -2.74 -17.50 4.80
N SER A 88 -1.86 -16.57 5.18
CA SER A 88 -0.91 -16.76 6.26
C SER A 88 -0.84 -15.52 7.12
N VAL A 89 -0.73 -15.70 8.44
CA VAL A 89 -0.54 -14.59 9.38
C VAL A 89 0.75 -13.85 9.07
N VAL A 90 1.81 -14.56 8.68
CA VAL A 90 3.07 -13.92 8.28
C VAL A 90 2.86 -13.05 7.04
N SER A 91 2.16 -13.56 6.02
CA SER A 91 1.94 -12.83 4.78
C SER A 91 1.00 -11.64 4.92
N LEU A 92 0.10 -11.63 5.90
CA LEU A 92 -0.72 -10.45 6.25
C LEU A 92 0.15 -9.23 6.61
N PHE A 93 1.31 -9.44 7.23
CA PHE A 93 2.21 -8.37 7.64
C PHE A 93 3.36 -8.16 6.65
N SER A 94 4.00 -9.24 6.17
CA SER A 94 5.14 -9.11 5.27
C SER A 94 4.75 -8.49 3.93
N CYS A 95 3.52 -8.71 3.44
CA CYS A 95 3.07 -8.11 2.19
C CYS A 95 3.12 -6.58 2.20
N MET A 96 2.95 -5.95 3.37
CA MET A 96 2.96 -4.49 3.54
C MET A 96 4.34 -3.86 3.25
N PHE A 97 5.39 -4.66 3.19
CA PHE A 97 6.77 -4.19 2.98
C PHE A 97 7.37 -4.60 1.63
N LEU A 98 6.69 -5.47 0.88
CA LEU A 98 7.11 -5.89 -0.46
C LEU A 98 6.60 -4.92 -1.52
N HIS A 99 7.42 -4.62 -2.54
CA HIS A 99 7.05 -3.68 -3.60
C HIS A 99 7.36 -4.24 -4.98
N GLY A 100 6.52 -3.91 -5.96
CA GLY A 100 6.66 -4.38 -7.34
C GLY A 100 7.71 -3.63 -8.18
N GLY A 101 8.36 -2.61 -7.61
CA GLY A 101 9.37 -1.82 -8.31
C GLY A 101 9.54 -0.41 -7.74
N TRP A 102 10.45 0.37 -8.33
CA TRP A 102 10.83 1.70 -7.86
C TRP A 102 9.65 2.67 -7.76
N MET A 103 8.81 2.74 -8.80
CA MET A 103 7.67 3.66 -8.81
C MET A 103 6.62 3.28 -7.76
N HIS A 104 6.43 1.98 -7.51
CA HIS A 104 5.53 1.50 -6.46
C HIS A 104 6.05 1.91 -5.07
N LEU A 105 7.34 1.69 -4.79
CA LEU A 105 7.97 2.15 -3.55
C LEU A 105 7.90 3.69 -3.42
N ALA A 106 8.34 4.42 -4.43
CA ALA A 106 8.41 5.88 -4.40
C ALA A 106 7.03 6.51 -4.15
N GLY A 107 5.97 6.00 -4.78
CA GLY A 107 4.60 6.43 -4.54
C GLY A 107 4.18 6.21 -3.08
N ASN A 108 4.42 5.01 -2.53
CA ASN A 108 4.10 4.70 -1.14
C ASN A 108 4.84 5.63 -0.16
N MET A 109 6.14 5.82 -0.36
CA MET A 109 6.95 6.65 0.52
C MET A 109 6.55 8.13 0.42
N LEU A 110 6.18 8.61 -0.77
CA LEU A 110 5.67 9.95 -0.97
C LEU A 110 4.38 10.19 -0.19
N PHE A 111 3.42 9.27 -0.23
CA PHE A 111 2.16 9.42 0.52
C PHE A 111 2.37 9.32 2.04
N LEU A 112 3.24 8.43 2.52
CA LEU A 112 3.63 8.44 3.94
C LEU A 112 4.32 9.74 4.35
N TYR A 113 5.21 10.26 3.52
CA TYR A 113 5.89 11.52 3.77
C TYR A 113 4.93 12.70 3.89
N ILE A 114 3.96 12.80 2.97
CA ILE A 114 3.00 13.92 2.94
C ILE A 114 1.98 13.84 4.08
N PHE A 115 1.46 12.65 4.39
CA PHE A 115 0.26 12.53 5.23
C PHE A 115 0.52 11.87 6.59
N GLY A 116 1.54 10.99 6.68
CA GLY A 116 1.76 10.17 7.87
C GLY A 116 2.18 10.98 9.10
N ASN A 117 2.93 12.05 8.91
CA ASN A 117 3.42 12.90 10.00
C ASN A 117 2.29 13.56 10.82
N ASN A 118 1.26 14.11 10.17
CA ASN A 118 0.11 14.72 10.82
C ASN A 118 -0.65 13.70 11.68
N VAL A 119 -0.84 12.50 11.13
CA VAL A 119 -1.53 11.39 11.81
C VAL A 119 -0.70 10.90 13.00
N GLU A 120 0.62 10.76 12.85
CA GLU A 120 1.51 10.40 13.97
C GLU A 120 1.53 11.47 15.06
N VAL A 121 1.58 12.75 14.72
CA VAL A 121 1.63 13.80 15.75
C VAL A 121 0.31 13.90 16.51
N ARG A 122 -0.82 13.62 15.85
CA ARG A 122 -2.12 13.57 16.53
C ARG A 122 -2.22 12.38 17.47
N LEU A 123 -1.79 11.21 17.02
CA LEU A 123 -1.95 9.99 17.80
C LEU A 123 -0.81 9.81 18.83
N GLY A 124 0.41 10.11 18.45
CA GLY A 124 1.61 9.60 19.08
C GLY A 124 2.08 8.31 18.39
N SER A 125 3.36 8.00 18.61
CA SER A 125 4.08 6.96 17.88
C SER A 125 3.44 5.56 17.93
N LEU A 126 3.00 5.10 19.11
CA LEU A 126 2.46 3.75 19.25
C LEU A 126 1.16 3.55 18.47
N GLY A 127 0.21 4.49 18.53
CA GLY A 127 -1.10 4.30 17.91
C GLY A 127 -1.07 4.66 16.44
N TYR A 128 -0.14 5.50 16.01
CA TYR A 128 0.17 5.59 14.59
C TYR A 128 0.66 4.25 14.03
N LEU A 129 1.58 3.56 14.72
CA LEU A 129 2.02 2.22 14.34
C LEU A 129 0.84 1.22 14.31
N LEU A 130 -0.01 1.23 15.35
CA LEU A 130 -1.16 0.35 15.42
C LEU A 130 -2.18 0.64 14.31
N ILE A 131 -2.48 1.91 14.03
CA ILE A 131 -3.36 2.31 12.92
C ILE A 131 -2.80 1.82 11.60
N TYR A 132 -1.51 2.04 11.34
CA TYR A 132 -0.87 1.56 10.11
C TYR A 132 -1.04 0.04 9.95
N LEU A 133 -0.70 -0.73 10.96
CA LEU A 133 -0.77 -2.20 10.92
C LEU A 133 -2.22 -2.70 10.81
N VAL A 134 -3.14 -2.20 11.65
CA VAL A 134 -4.53 -2.63 11.65
C VAL A 134 -5.23 -2.26 10.34
N SER A 135 -5.00 -1.05 9.81
CA SER A 135 -5.54 -0.66 8.52
C SER A 135 -4.96 -1.48 7.37
N GLY A 136 -3.67 -1.85 7.42
CA GLY A 136 -3.08 -2.75 6.43
C GLY A 136 -3.70 -4.15 6.46
N VAL A 137 -3.96 -4.69 7.64
CA VAL A 137 -4.66 -5.97 7.80
C VAL A 137 -6.10 -5.84 7.28
N ALA A 138 -6.82 -4.79 7.65
CA ALA A 138 -8.18 -4.54 7.17
C ALA A 138 -8.24 -4.41 5.64
N ALA A 139 -7.30 -3.68 5.02
CA ALA A 139 -7.16 -3.57 3.58
C ALA A 139 -6.96 -4.94 2.91
N THR A 140 -6.05 -5.74 3.47
CA THR A 140 -5.71 -7.07 2.94
C THR A 140 -6.87 -8.05 3.05
N LEU A 141 -7.59 -8.04 4.19
CA LEU A 141 -8.77 -8.87 4.38
C LEU A 141 -9.93 -8.41 3.48
N PHE A 142 -10.11 -7.10 3.31
CA PHE A 142 -11.11 -6.58 2.38
C PHE A 142 -10.83 -7.08 0.95
N PHE A 143 -9.58 -6.98 0.48
CA PHE A 143 -9.14 -7.58 -0.78
C PHE A 143 -9.46 -9.07 -0.87
N ALA A 144 -9.13 -9.84 0.18
CA ALA A 144 -9.32 -11.29 0.21
C ALA A 144 -10.78 -11.72 0.03
N VAL A 145 -11.74 -10.93 0.53
CA VAL A 145 -13.18 -11.22 0.42
C VAL A 145 -13.65 -11.18 -1.04
N PHE A 146 -13.10 -10.32 -1.88
CA PHE A 146 -13.50 -10.20 -3.29
C PHE A 146 -12.80 -11.22 -4.20
N VAL A 147 -11.65 -11.74 -3.79
CA VAL A 147 -10.87 -12.71 -4.58
C VAL A 147 -10.36 -13.90 -3.74
N PRO A 148 -11.24 -14.63 -3.02
CA PRO A 148 -10.82 -15.66 -2.05
C PRO A 148 -10.01 -16.80 -2.69
N GLY A 149 -10.21 -17.07 -3.98
CA GLY A 149 -9.48 -18.10 -4.73
C GLY A 149 -8.22 -17.60 -5.45
N SER A 150 -7.83 -16.33 -5.30
CA SER A 150 -6.67 -15.79 -6.00
C SER A 150 -5.36 -16.34 -5.43
N GLN A 151 -4.52 -16.85 -6.33
CA GLN A 151 -3.12 -17.19 -6.05
C GLN A 151 -2.15 -16.03 -6.37
N ILE A 152 -2.64 -14.95 -6.98
CA ILE A 152 -1.84 -13.76 -7.26
C ILE A 152 -1.59 -13.05 -5.93
N PRO A 153 -0.34 -12.92 -5.48
CA PRO A 153 -0.03 -12.29 -4.20
C PRO A 153 -0.31 -10.80 -4.21
N LEU A 154 -0.95 -10.29 -3.16
CA LEU A 154 -1.02 -8.87 -2.83
C LEU A 154 0.30 -8.45 -2.18
N VAL A 155 0.85 -7.32 -2.62
CA VAL A 155 2.05 -6.68 -2.06
C VAL A 155 1.90 -5.17 -2.05
N GLY A 156 2.54 -4.50 -1.10
CA GLY A 156 2.63 -3.05 -1.01
C GLY A 156 2.13 -2.48 0.30
N ALA A 157 2.80 -1.43 0.76
CA ALA A 157 2.39 -0.62 1.93
C ALA A 157 1.07 0.13 1.70
N SER A 158 0.65 0.27 0.45
CA SER A 158 -0.43 1.14 -0.01
C SER A 158 -1.78 0.90 0.69
N GLY A 159 -2.10 -0.33 1.10
CA GLY A 159 -3.31 -0.62 1.89
C GLY A 159 -3.28 0.02 3.28
N ALA A 160 -2.16 -0.14 3.99
CA ALA A 160 -1.92 0.49 5.30
C ALA A 160 -1.88 2.03 5.19
N ILE A 161 -1.17 2.53 4.17
CA ILE A 161 -1.11 3.96 3.85
C ILE A 161 -2.51 4.50 3.57
N SER A 162 -3.33 3.78 2.81
CA SER A 162 -4.71 4.19 2.53
C SER A 162 -5.51 4.38 3.83
N GLY A 163 -5.28 3.55 4.85
CA GLY A 163 -5.84 3.77 6.19
C GLY A 163 -5.37 5.04 6.86
N VAL A 164 -4.07 5.33 6.80
CA VAL A 164 -3.51 6.62 7.24
C VAL A 164 -4.20 7.79 6.52
N LEU A 165 -4.47 7.66 5.21
CA LEU A 165 -5.21 8.68 4.45
C LEU A 165 -6.67 8.80 4.89
N GLY A 166 -7.33 7.69 5.25
CA GLY A 166 -8.68 7.69 5.82
C GLY A 166 -8.75 8.44 7.15
N CYS A 167 -7.78 8.20 8.05
CA CYS A 167 -7.62 9.00 9.26
C CYS A 167 -7.37 10.47 8.95
N TYR A 168 -6.46 10.74 8.00
CA TYR A 168 -6.10 12.10 7.62
C TYR A 168 -7.31 12.88 7.07
N PHE A 169 -8.12 12.24 6.24
CA PHE A 169 -9.33 12.80 5.64
C PHE A 169 -10.34 13.27 6.70
N LEU A 170 -10.48 12.51 7.79
CA LEU A 170 -11.37 12.85 8.88
C LEU A 170 -10.83 13.99 9.73
N TRP A 171 -9.58 13.85 10.21
CA TRP A 171 -9.01 14.72 11.24
C TRP A 171 -8.46 16.04 10.71
N PHE A 172 -8.08 16.13 9.44
CA PHE A 172 -7.45 17.32 8.86
C PHE A 172 -8.29 17.94 7.71
N PRO A 173 -9.58 18.29 7.95
CA PRO A 173 -10.48 18.78 6.91
C PRO A 173 -10.05 20.09 6.25
N ARG A 174 -9.25 20.88 6.94
CA ARG A 174 -8.81 22.22 6.50
C ARG A 174 -7.41 22.23 5.91
N ASN A 175 -6.66 21.12 6.01
CA ASN A 175 -5.33 21.04 5.42
C ASN A 175 -5.42 21.15 3.90
N ARG A 176 -4.36 21.71 3.30
CA ARG A 176 -4.21 21.83 1.86
C ARG A 176 -2.99 21.05 1.39
N VAL A 177 -3.07 20.48 0.20
CA VAL A 177 -2.02 19.70 -0.44
C VAL A 177 -1.44 20.50 -1.60
N LYS A 178 -0.12 20.67 -1.60
CA LYS A 178 0.67 21.17 -2.72
C LYS A 178 0.65 20.12 -3.81
N THR A 179 -0.03 20.43 -4.91
CA THR A 179 -0.20 19.52 -6.04
C THR A 179 0.40 20.14 -7.28
N PHE A 180 1.39 19.46 -7.86
CA PHE A 180 1.92 19.80 -9.16
C PHE A 180 0.99 19.24 -10.24
N ILE A 181 0.44 20.12 -11.05
CA ILE A 181 -0.39 19.78 -12.20
C ILE A 181 0.49 19.86 -13.44
N PHE A 182 0.66 18.71 -14.08
CA PHE A 182 1.44 18.56 -15.31
C PHE A 182 0.52 18.06 -16.43
N LEU A 183 0.04 19.00 -17.24
CA LEU A 183 -0.75 18.80 -18.45
C LEU A 183 -0.02 19.47 -19.62
N PHE A 184 1.11 18.89 -20.02
CA PHE A 184 1.93 19.41 -21.10
C PHE A 184 1.18 19.42 -22.45
N PRO A 185 1.32 20.46 -23.29
CA PRO A 185 2.08 21.71 -23.08
C PRO A 185 1.26 22.85 -22.42
N PHE A 186 0.02 22.58 -22.01
CA PHE A 186 -0.97 23.61 -21.67
C PHE A 186 -0.85 24.17 -20.25
N LEU A 187 -0.54 23.34 -19.25
CA LEU A 187 -0.53 23.73 -17.85
C LEU A 187 0.54 22.96 -17.06
N MET A 188 1.50 23.70 -16.49
CA MET A 188 2.59 23.16 -15.67
C MET A 188 2.75 24.06 -14.45
N THR A 189 1.93 23.85 -13.42
CA THR A 189 1.90 24.74 -12.25
C THR A 189 1.67 23.97 -10.95
N THR A 190 1.98 24.61 -9.83
CA THR A 190 1.63 24.12 -8.50
C THR A 190 0.39 24.86 -8.00
N VAL A 191 -0.59 24.11 -7.51
CA VAL A 191 -1.77 24.65 -6.84
C VAL A 191 -1.91 24.09 -5.42
N MET A 192 -2.54 24.87 -4.54
CA MET A 192 -2.90 24.47 -3.19
C MET A 192 -4.35 24.00 -3.17
N LEU A 193 -4.57 22.69 -3.10
CA LEU A 193 -5.91 22.11 -3.12
C LEU A 193 -6.33 21.65 -1.72
N PRO A 194 -7.61 21.77 -1.33
CA PRO A 194 -8.11 21.13 -0.12
C PRO A 194 -7.76 19.64 -0.10
N ALA A 195 -7.20 19.15 1.00
CA ALA A 195 -6.71 17.77 1.08
C ALA A 195 -7.81 16.75 0.77
N ARG A 196 -9.04 17.00 1.24
CA ARG A 196 -10.20 16.14 0.95
C ARG A 196 -10.49 15.99 -0.54
N LEU A 197 -10.28 17.04 -1.33
CA LEU A 197 -10.48 16.95 -2.78
C LEU A 197 -9.39 16.10 -3.43
N VAL A 198 -8.13 16.26 -3.01
CA VAL A 198 -7.02 15.45 -3.54
C VAL A 198 -7.20 13.98 -3.16
N LEU A 199 -7.48 13.69 -1.88
CA LEU A 199 -7.70 12.32 -1.42
C LEU A 199 -8.94 11.68 -2.07
N GLY A 200 -10.03 12.45 -2.21
CA GLY A 200 -11.24 11.99 -2.90
C GLY A 200 -10.98 11.69 -4.38
N PHE A 201 -10.19 12.53 -5.07
CA PHE A 201 -9.78 12.31 -6.46
C PHE A 201 -9.02 10.99 -6.60
N TYR A 202 -8.00 10.75 -5.77
CA TYR A 202 -7.22 9.51 -5.79
C TYR A 202 -8.05 8.28 -5.42
N LEU A 203 -8.93 8.38 -4.40
CA LEU A 203 -9.82 7.28 -4.03
C LEU A 203 -10.82 6.94 -5.14
N ILE A 204 -11.33 7.92 -5.87
CA ILE A 204 -12.32 7.67 -6.93
C ILE A 204 -11.63 7.20 -8.21
N LEU A 205 -10.70 8.00 -8.76
CA LEU A 205 -10.14 7.75 -10.08
C LEU A 205 -9.09 6.65 -10.08
N ASP A 206 -8.23 6.60 -9.06
CA ASP A 206 -7.14 5.63 -9.04
C ASP A 206 -7.53 4.33 -8.33
N ASN A 207 -8.70 4.27 -7.68
CA ASN A 207 -9.11 3.08 -6.94
C ASN A 207 -10.52 2.61 -7.28
N LEU A 208 -11.55 3.40 -6.97
CA LEU A 208 -12.94 2.98 -7.17
C LEU A 208 -13.25 2.69 -8.64
N LEU A 209 -12.86 3.57 -9.56
CA LEU A 209 -13.14 3.40 -10.98
C LEU A 209 -12.43 2.15 -11.55
N PRO A 210 -11.11 1.94 -11.35
CA PRO A 210 -10.44 0.70 -11.74
C PRO A 210 -11.07 -0.55 -11.11
N PHE A 211 -11.44 -0.49 -9.83
CA PHE A 211 -12.11 -1.60 -9.13
C PHE A 211 -13.47 -1.94 -9.75
N MET A 212 -14.29 -0.93 -10.08
CA MET A 212 -15.60 -1.13 -10.71
C MET A 212 -15.47 -1.65 -12.15
N LEU A 213 -14.50 -1.14 -12.92
CA LEU A 213 -14.32 -1.51 -14.32
C LEU A 213 -13.62 -2.86 -14.51
N ASN A 214 -12.78 -3.28 -13.56
CA ASN A 214 -11.95 -4.48 -13.67
C ASN A 214 -12.24 -5.53 -12.58
N GLY A 215 -13.39 -5.41 -11.89
CA GLY A 215 -13.73 -6.07 -10.62
C GLY A 215 -13.73 -7.61 -10.55
N GLY A 216 -13.20 -8.30 -11.56
CA GLY A 216 -12.93 -9.75 -11.55
C GLY A 216 -11.48 -10.16 -11.86
N GLY A 217 -10.58 -9.21 -12.18
CA GLY A 217 -9.17 -9.47 -12.47
C GLY A 217 -8.25 -9.06 -11.32
N GLY A 218 -7.14 -9.80 -11.11
CA GLY A 218 -6.22 -9.58 -9.98
C GLY A 218 -5.70 -8.14 -9.83
N ALA A 219 -5.46 -7.42 -10.93
CA ALA A 219 -5.05 -6.01 -10.91
C ALA A 219 -6.17 -5.06 -10.46
N GLY A 220 -7.40 -5.29 -10.93
CA GLY A 220 -8.59 -4.49 -10.57
C GLY A 220 -8.94 -4.60 -9.08
N VAL A 221 -8.78 -5.80 -8.51
CA VAL A 221 -9.15 -6.05 -7.12
C VAL A 221 -8.10 -5.51 -6.14
N ALA A 222 -6.83 -5.37 -6.54
CA ALA A 222 -5.81 -4.72 -5.71
C ALA A 222 -6.19 -3.29 -5.30
N HIS A 223 -6.91 -2.56 -6.16
CA HIS A 223 -7.48 -1.25 -5.84
C HIS A 223 -8.54 -1.32 -4.73
N GLY A 224 -9.25 -2.45 -4.61
CA GLY A 224 -10.16 -2.73 -3.51
C GLY A 224 -9.45 -2.74 -2.15
N ALA A 225 -8.19 -3.18 -2.09
CA ALA A 225 -7.40 -3.11 -0.86
C ALA A 225 -7.26 -1.66 -0.36
N HIS A 226 -7.02 -0.70 -1.27
CA HIS A 226 -6.90 0.72 -0.90
C HIS A 226 -8.23 1.28 -0.38
N ILE A 227 -9.36 0.89 -1.00
CA ILE A 227 -10.70 1.27 -0.54
C ILE A 227 -10.94 0.71 0.88
N GLY A 228 -10.68 -0.58 1.09
CA GLY A 228 -10.81 -1.22 2.39
C GLY A 228 -9.92 -0.59 3.47
N GLY A 229 -8.68 -0.27 3.12
CA GLY A 229 -7.74 0.45 3.98
C GLY A 229 -8.27 1.81 4.37
N PHE A 230 -8.68 2.63 3.39
CA PHE A 230 -9.22 3.98 3.61
C PHE A 230 -10.46 3.97 4.50
N LEU A 231 -11.43 3.10 4.23
CA LEU A 231 -12.63 2.97 5.04
C LEU A 231 -12.32 2.45 6.46
N GLY A 232 -11.39 1.50 6.57
CA GLY A 232 -10.93 1.00 7.86
C GLY A 232 -10.28 2.09 8.71
N GLY A 233 -9.35 2.85 8.15
CA GLY A 233 -8.72 3.98 8.84
C GLY A 233 -9.69 5.09 9.19
N LEU A 234 -10.62 5.44 8.29
CA LEU A 234 -11.69 6.40 8.54
C LEU A 234 -12.59 5.96 9.70
N GLY A 235 -12.99 4.68 9.73
CA GLY A 235 -13.80 4.10 10.79
C GLY A 235 -13.08 4.07 12.14
N LEU A 236 -11.79 3.68 12.15
CA LEU A 236 -10.95 3.72 13.34
C LEU A 236 -10.81 5.13 13.89
N ALA A 237 -10.55 6.11 13.02
CA ALA A 237 -10.43 7.51 13.39
C ALA A 237 -11.73 8.04 14.02
N TYR A 238 -12.87 7.71 13.41
CA TYR A 238 -14.19 8.04 13.95
C TYR A 238 -14.44 7.39 15.32
N GLY A 239 -14.10 6.11 15.47
CA GLY A 239 -14.24 5.37 16.73
C GLY A 239 -13.40 5.96 17.87
N ILE A 240 -12.16 6.35 17.57
CA ILE A 240 -11.25 7.00 18.53
C ILE A 240 -11.85 8.31 19.05
N ASP A 241 -12.37 9.16 18.15
CA ASP A 241 -12.97 10.45 18.56
C ASP A 241 -14.22 10.27 19.44
N ARG A 242 -14.97 9.16 19.27
CA ARG A 242 -16.19 8.86 20.04
C ARG A 242 -15.92 8.17 21.36
N CYS A 243 -14.84 7.40 21.50
CA CYS A 243 -14.54 6.67 22.73
C CYS A 243 -13.77 7.56 23.73
N SER A 244 -14.43 7.97 24.82
CA SER A 244 -13.81 8.78 25.89
C SER A 244 -12.68 8.06 26.61
N TRP A 245 -12.66 6.71 26.64
CA TRP A 245 -11.59 5.92 27.23
C TRP A 245 -10.32 5.94 26.37
N LEU A 246 -10.45 5.89 25.04
CA LEU A 246 -9.31 6.00 24.14
C LEU A 246 -8.65 7.39 24.30
N ARG A 247 -9.41 8.48 24.37
CA ARG A 247 -8.87 9.83 24.65
C ARG A 247 -8.01 9.94 25.93
N ARG A 248 -8.16 9.03 26.91
CA ARG A 248 -7.36 9.04 28.16
C ARG A 248 -5.91 8.59 27.96
N PHE A 249 -5.59 7.95 26.85
CA PHE A 249 -4.22 7.59 26.48
C PHE A 249 -3.48 8.70 25.73
N GLY A 250 -4.09 9.90 25.61
CA GLY A 250 -3.46 11.06 24.97
C GLY A 250 -3.61 11.11 23.44
N TRP A 251 -4.51 10.31 22.85
CA TRP A 251 -4.89 10.36 21.42
C TRP A 251 -5.90 11.48 21.12
#